data_AF-A0A2Z6GHU6-F1
#
_entry.id   AF-A0A2Z6GHU6-F1
#
_cell.length_a   1.000
_cell.length_b   1.000
_cell.length_c   1.000
_cell.angle_alpha   90.00
_cell.angle_beta   90.00
_cell.angle_gamma   90.00
#
_symmetry.space_group_name_H-M   'P 1'
#
loop_
_entity.id
_entity.type
_entity.pdbx_description
1 polymer ?
#
loop_
_entity_poly.entity_id
_entity_poly.type
_entity_poly.pdbx_seq_one_letter_code
_entity_poly.pdbx_strand_id
1 'polypeptide(L)'
;MLDKEIYALKRWLAIRSSWPQAASEWLFLSRKGNPLSRQQFYQIIASSGGLAGLPLEIHPHMLRHSCGFALANMGIDTRLIQDYLGHRNIRHTVWYTASNAGRFYGIWDNPRDKQRSSLIQ
;
A
#
# COMPACT_ATOMS: atom_id res chain seq x y z
N MET A 1 9.62 6.30 -3.08
CA MET A 1 8.93 5.14 -2.47
C MET A 1 8.21 4.38 -3.55
N LEU A 2 7.21 5.00 -4.21
CA LEU A 2 6.43 4.52 -5.37
C LEU A 2 7.16 3.63 -6.40
N ASP A 3 8.42 3.91 -6.72
CA ASP A 3 9.18 3.12 -7.69
C ASP A 3 9.30 1.65 -7.28
N LYS A 4 9.45 1.38 -5.97
CA LYS A 4 9.57 0.02 -5.45
C LYS A 4 8.23 -0.71 -5.53
N GLU A 5 7.12 -0.05 -5.22
CA GLU A 5 5.78 -0.65 -5.34
C GLU A 5 5.41 -0.89 -6.81
N ILE A 6 5.66 0.08 -7.70
CA ILE A 6 5.44 -0.07 -9.14
C ILE A 6 6.29 -1.21 -9.70
N TYR A 7 7.56 -1.27 -9.32
CA TYR A 7 8.45 -2.36 -9.69
C TYR A 7 7.94 -3.72 -9.21
N ALA A 8 7.53 -3.82 -7.94
CA ALA A 8 6.96 -5.04 -7.38
C ALA A 8 5.67 -5.47 -8.09
N LEU A 9 4.78 -4.53 -8.40
CA LEU A 9 3.54 -4.79 -9.15
C LEU A 9 3.82 -5.25 -10.58
N LYS A 10 4.75 -4.60 -11.29
CA LYS A 10 5.16 -5.04 -12.64
C LYS A 10 5.72 -6.47 -12.62
N ARG A 11 6.57 -6.79 -11.65
CA ARG A 11 7.08 -8.15 -11.45
C ARG A 11 5.98 -9.14 -11.12
N TRP A 12 5.05 -8.75 -10.25
CA TRP A 12 3.90 -9.58 -9.92
C TRP A 12 3.05 -9.85 -11.17
N LEU A 13 2.75 -8.86 -12.00
CA LEU A 13 1.98 -9.03 -13.23
C LEU A 13 2.67 -9.99 -14.22
N ALA A 14 4.00 -9.91 -14.34
CA ALA A 14 4.79 -10.82 -15.17
C ALA A 14 4.80 -12.27 -14.64
N ILE A 15 4.71 -12.47 -13.32
CA ILE A 15 4.59 -13.80 -12.71
C ILE A 15 3.14 -14.30 -12.83
N ARG A 16 2.17 -13.43 -12.58
CA ARG A 16 0.73 -13.71 -12.62
C ARG A 16 0.29 -14.18 -13.99
N SER A 17 0.93 -13.75 -15.09
CA SER A 17 0.58 -14.21 -16.44
C SER A 17 0.74 -15.71 -16.65
N SER A 18 1.54 -16.40 -15.83
CA SER A 18 1.67 -17.86 -15.88
C SER A 18 0.70 -18.60 -14.94
N TRP A 19 -0.12 -17.88 -14.17
CA TRP A 19 -1.02 -18.49 -13.20
C TRP A 19 -2.36 -18.91 -13.85
N PRO A 20 -3.04 -19.93 -13.29
CA PRO A 20 -4.40 -20.24 -13.67
C PRO A 20 -5.29 -19.00 -13.51
N GLN A 21 -6.21 -18.77 -14.48
CA GLN A 21 -7.10 -17.61 -14.48
C GLN A 21 -6.39 -16.24 -14.49
N ALA A 22 -5.21 -16.15 -15.13
CA ALA A 22 -4.51 -14.87 -15.33
C ALA A 22 -5.36 -13.80 -16.05
N ALA A 23 -6.37 -14.21 -16.83
CA ALA A 23 -7.30 -13.29 -17.50
C ALA A 23 -8.39 -12.72 -16.57
N SER A 24 -8.45 -13.13 -15.29
CA SER A 24 -9.42 -12.58 -14.34
C SER A 24 -9.18 -11.09 -14.06
N GLU A 25 -10.23 -10.39 -13.62
CA GLU A 25 -10.17 -8.98 -13.21
C GLU A 25 -9.41 -8.75 -11.89
N TRP A 26 -9.21 -9.81 -11.10
CA TRP A 26 -8.59 -9.72 -9.78
C TRP A 26 -7.07 -9.56 -9.88
N LEU A 27 -6.54 -8.48 -9.28
CA LEU A 27 -5.10 -8.18 -9.31
C LEU A 27 -4.28 -9.24 -8.59
N PHE A 28 -4.71 -9.68 -7.40
CA PHE A 28 -4.01 -10.68 -6.60
C PHE A 28 -4.77 -12.00 -6.60
N LEU A 29 -4.08 -13.05 -7.03
CA LEU A 29 -4.62 -14.40 -7.13
C LEU A 29 -3.95 -15.30 -6.09
N SER A 30 -4.65 -16.35 -5.71
CA SER A 30 -4.10 -17.52 -5.01
C SER A 30 -3.49 -18.49 -6.03
N ARG A 31 -2.62 -19.40 -5.59
CA ARG A 31 -1.94 -20.37 -6.48
C ARG A 31 -2.90 -21.23 -7.32
N LYS A 32 -4.17 -21.32 -6.92
CA LYS A 32 -5.25 -22.04 -7.62
C LYS A 32 -5.99 -21.18 -8.66
N GLY A 33 -5.63 -19.91 -8.81
CA GLY A 33 -6.27 -18.95 -9.72
C GLY A 33 -7.47 -18.20 -9.14
N ASN A 34 -7.94 -18.57 -7.94
CA ASN A 34 -9.02 -17.84 -7.26
C ASN A 34 -8.52 -16.51 -6.70
N PRO A 35 -9.40 -15.51 -6.48
CA PRO A 35 -9.05 -14.26 -5.81
C PRO A 35 -8.38 -14.53 -4.46
N LEU A 36 -7.35 -13.75 -4.13
CA LEU A 36 -6.65 -13.90 -2.86
C LEU A 36 -7.61 -13.62 -1.69
N SER A 37 -7.81 -14.63 -0.83
CA SER A 37 -8.71 -14.47 0.31
C SER A 37 -8.07 -13.66 1.44
N ARG A 38 -8.89 -13.08 2.30
CA ARG A 38 -8.41 -12.38 3.51
C ARG A 38 -7.55 -13.29 4.38
N GLN A 39 -7.99 -14.53 4.61
CA GLN A 39 -7.23 -15.48 5.43
C GLN A 39 -5.85 -15.79 4.83
N GLN A 40 -5.78 -15.95 3.51
CA GLN A 40 -4.51 -16.17 2.82
C GLN A 40 -3.59 -14.95 2.94
N PHE A 41 -4.14 -13.75 2.81
CA PHE A 41 -3.38 -12.53 3.01
C PHE A 41 -2.82 -12.43 4.43
N TYR A 42 -3.62 -12.74 5.47
CA TYR A 42 -3.15 -12.81 6.85
C TYR A 42 -1.99 -13.79 7.01
N GLN A 43 -2.10 -15.00 6.46
CA GLN A 43 -1.03 -16.01 6.51
C GLN A 43 0.24 -15.54 5.81
N ILE A 44 0.13 -14.90 4.66
CA ILE A 44 1.28 -14.33 3.93
C ILE A 44 1.99 -13.29 4.81
N ILE A 45 1.24 -12.38 5.43
CA ILE A 45 1.81 -11.34 6.29
C ILE A 45 2.46 -11.93 7.54
N ALA A 46 1.79 -12.86 8.23
CA ALA A 46 2.35 -13.51 9.42
C ALA A 46 3.64 -14.28 9.08
N SER A 47 3.64 -15.05 7.98
CA SER A 47 4.83 -15.77 7.51
C SER A 47 5.97 -14.81 7.12
N SER A 48 5.65 -13.68 6.48
CA SER A 48 6.65 -12.65 6.15
C SER A 48 7.27 -12.03 7.42
N GLY A 49 6.47 -11.82 8.46
CA GLY A 49 6.95 -11.34 9.76
C GLY A 49 7.93 -12.32 10.42
N GLY A 50 7.62 -13.62 10.36
CA GLY A 50 8.52 -14.68 10.83
C GLY A 50 9.83 -14.73 10.04
N LEU A 51 9.78 -14.64 8.71
CA LEU A 51 10.97 -14.60 7.85
C LEU A 51 11.83 -13.35 8.08
N ALA A 52 11.20 -12.23 8.46
CA ALA A 52 11.89 -11.00 8.81
C ALA A 52 12.49 -11.01 10.22
N GLY A 53 12.29 -12.08 11.00
CA GLY A 53 12.78 -12.20 12.38
C GLY A 53 12.12 -11.21 13.35
N LEU A 54 10.90 -10.75 13.04
CA LEU A 54 10.20 -9.81 13.91
C LEU A 54 9.72 -10.54 15.18
N PRO A 55 9.95 -9.98 16.38
CA PRO A 55 9.66 -10.64 17.65
C PRO A 55 8.16 -10.72 17.98
N LEU A 56 7.30 -10.24 17.08
CA LEU A 56 5.88 -10.04 17.30
C LEU A 56 5.09 -10.60 16.13
N GLU A 57 3.87 -11.06 16.40
CA GLU A 57 2.99 -11.64 15.37
C GLU A 57 2.42 -10.53 14.47
N ILE A 58 2.93 -10.44 13.25
CA ILE A 58 2.53 -9.40 12.29
C ILE A 58 1.19 -9.76 11.65
N HIS A 59 0.25 -8.82 11.67
CA HIS A 59 -1.02 -8.91 10.96
C HIS A 59 -1.28 -7.67 10.08
N PRO A 60 -2.17 -7.76 9.06
CA PRO A 60 -2.45 -6.67 8.12
C PRO A 60 -2.71 -5.28 8.72
N HIS A 61 -3.42 -5.20 9.85
CA HIS A 61 -3.64 -3.92 10.53
C HIS A 61 -2.34 -3.27 11.02
N MET A 62 -1.33 -4.04 11.44
CA MET A 62 -0.04 -3.50 11.85
C MET A 62 0.68 -2.84 10.68
N LEU A 63 0.67 -3.47 9.50
CA LEU A 63 1.25 -2.88 8.28
C LEU A 63 0.62 -1.53 7.95
N ARG A 64 -0.71 -1.44 8.08
CA ARG A 64 -1.44 -0.18 7.90
C ARG A 64 -1.05 0.87 8.93
N HIS A 65 -0.91 0.49 10.20
CA HIS A 65 -0.46 1.41 11.25
C HIS A 65 0.97 1.88 11.01
N SER A 66 1.90 0.98 10.69
CA SER A 66 3.28 1.31 10.35
C SER A 66 3.36 2.26 9.16
N CYS A 67 2.53 2.06 8.14
CA CYS A 67 2.41 2.99 7.02
C CYS A 67 1.94 4.38 7.46
N GLY A 68 0.89 4.45 8.29
CA GLY A 68 0.40 5.72 8.84
C GLY A 68 1.43 6.45 9.70
N PHE A 69 2.14 5.72 10.56
CA PHE A 69 3.24 6.28 11.35
C PHE A 69 4.40 6.76 10.48
N ALA A 70 4.76 6.01 9.43
CA ALA A 70 5.81 6.42 8.50
C ALA A 70 5.45 7.72 7.78
N LEU A 71 4.22 7.86 7.28
CA LEU A 71 3.74 9.08 6.65
C LEU A 71 3.66 10.26 7.64
N ALA A 72 3.20 10.02 8.86
CA ALA A 72 3.15 11.05 9.90
C ALA A 72 4.55 11.54 10.28
N ASN A 73 5.53 10.63 10.40
CA ASN A 73 6.93 10.98 10.66
C ASN A 73 7.57 11.78 9.53
N MET A 74 7.06 11.67 8.30
CA MET A 74 7.44 12.51 7.17
C MET A 74 6.78 13.90 7.22
N GLY A 75 5.93 14.20 8.22
CA GLY A 75 5.26 15.49 8.36
C GLY A 75 4.04 15.66 7.45
N ILE A 76 3.47 14.55 6.95
CA ILE A 76 2.29 14.59 6.08
C ILE A 76 1.04 14.85 6.93
N ASP A 77 0.14 15.67 6.40
CA ASP A 77 -1.11 16.04 7.07
C ASP A 77 -1.93 14.80 7.46
N THR A 78 -2.41 14.79 8.71
CA THR A 78 -3.09 13.62 9.28
C THR A 78 -4.44 13.34 8.62
N ARG A 79 -5.14 14.35 8.08
CA ARG A 79 -6.37 14.10 7.29
C ARG A 79 -6.03 13.46 5.96
N LEU A 80 -4.95 13.90 5.30
CA LEU A 80 -4.49 13.27 4.05
C LEU A 80 -4.08 11.80 4.27
N ILE A 81 -3.41 11.48 5.38
CA ILE A 81 -3.08 10.10 5.76
C ILE A 81 -4.34 9.27 6.00
N GLN A 82 -5.34 9.83 6.67
CA GLN A 82 -6.60 9.16 6.94
C GLN A 82 -7.40 8.88 5.65
N ASP A 83 -7.47 9.85 4.74
CA ASP A 83 -8.07 9.70 3.41
C ASP A 83 -7.34 8.59 2.61
N TYR A 84 -6.00 8.58 2.68
CA TYR A 84 -5.15 7.64 1.94
C TYR A 84 -5.27 6.19 2.47
N LEU A 85 -5.20 5.99 3.78
CA LEU A 85 -5.34 4.66 4.35
C LEU A 85 -6.80 4.20 4.25
N GLY A 86 -7.77 5.10 4.42
CA GLY A 86 -9.20 4.85 4.39
C GLY A 86 -9.84 4.82 5.79
N HIS A 87 -11.11 5.21 5.89
CA HIS A 87 -11.84 5.25 7.16
C HIS A 87 -12.71 4.01 7.39
N ARG A 88 -12.67 3.47 8.62
CA ARG A 88 -13.55 2.40 9.12
C ARG A 88 -14.95 2.90 9.53
N ASN A 89 -15.21 4.21 9.49
CA ASN A 89 -16.56 4.75 9.62
C ASN A 89 -16.77 5.93 8.66
N ILE A 90 -17.23 5.55 7.47
CA ILE A 90 -17.79 6.40 6.43
C ILE A 90 -19.28 6.45 6.77
N ARG A 91 -19.86 7.60 7.07
CA ARG A 91 -21.27 7.76 6.72
C ARG A 91 -21.45 8.43 5.37
N HIS A 92 -20.47 9.22 4.87
CA HIS A 92 -20.65 9.97 3.62
C HIS A 92 -19.35 10.28 2.84
N THR A 93 -18.48 9.30 2.56
CA THR A 93 -17.18 9.63 1.91
C THR A 93 -16.61 8.56 0.97
N VAL A 94 -17.42 7.67 0.39
CA VAL A 94 -16.92 6.79 -0.70
C VAL A 94 -16.70 7.59 -2.00
N TRP A 95 -17.35 8.74 -2.14
CA TRP A 95 -17.35 9.52 -3.38
C TRP A 95 -16.14 10.43 -3.60
N TYR A 96 -15.37 10.79 -2.56
CA TYR A 96 -14.29 11.79 -2.71
C TYR A 96 -12.94 11.20 -3.15
N THR A 97 -12.70 9.90 -2.92
CA THR A 97 -11.45 9.22 -3.30
C THR A 97 -11.47 8.72 -4.73
N ALA A 98 -12.63 8.25 -5.20
CA ALA A 98 -12.79 7.76 -6.58
C ALA A 98 -12.71 8.90 -7.62
N SER A 99 -13.08 10.13 -7.24
CA SER A 99 -13.18 11.26 -8.17
C SER A 99 -11.90 12.07 -8.35
N ASN A 100 -10.89 11.94 -7.48
CA ASN A 100 -9.66 12.74 -7.61
C ASN A 100 -8.41 12.04 -7.02
N ALA A 101 -7.86 11.07 -7.76
CA ALA A 101 -6.58 10.45 -7.44
C ALA A 101 -5.42 11.48 -7.33
N GLY A 102 -5.54 12.64 -7.98
CA GLY A 102 -4.55 13.72 -7.93
C GLY A 102 -4.32 14.29 -6.53
N ARG A 103 -5.28 14.15 -5.60
CA ARG A 103 -5.14 14.58 -4.20
C ARG A 103 -4.03 13.82 -3.45
N PHE A 104 -3.66 12.62 -3.90
CA PHE A 104 -2.57 11.83 -3.31
C PHE A 104 -1.23 12.04 -4.00
N TYR A 105 -1.16 12.92 -5.01
CA TYR A 105 0.10 13.22 -5.69
C TYR A 105 1.08 13.85 -4.69
N GLY A 106 2.30 13.32 -4.66
CA GLY A 106 3.36 13.78 -3.79
C GLY A 106 3.26 13.37 -2.31
N ILE A 107 2.28 12.54 -1.92
CA ILE A 107 2.22 11.96 -0.56
C ILE A 107 3.45 11.09 -0.24
N TRP A 108 4.15 10.63 -1.27
CA TRP A 108 5.37 9.84 -1.14
C TRP A 108 6.65 10.64 -1.45
N ASP A 109 6.51 11.93 -1.77
CA ASP A 109 7.65 12.83 -1.93
C ASP A 109 8.20 13.14 -0.55
N ASN A 110 9.51 13.01 -0.37
CA ASN A 110 10.15 13.40 0.87
C ASN A 110 10.15 14.95 0.98
N PRO A 111 9.57 15.55 2.03
CA PRO A 111 9.58 17.00 2.19
C PRO A 111 11.01 17.56 2.30
N ARG A 112 11.98 16.76 2.75
CA ARG A 112 13.41 17.15 2.81
C ARG A 112 14.07 17.22 1.44
N ASP A 113 13.56 16.51 0.44
CA ASP A 113 14.10 16.54 -0.91
C ASP A 113 13.66 17.83 -1.65
N LYS A 114 12.50 18.40 -1.28
CA LYS A 114 12.00 19.67 -1.84
C LYS A 114 12.78 20.90 -1.35
N GLN A 115 13.29 20.91 -0.12
CA GLN A 115 14.11 22.02 0.42
C GLN A 115 15.51 22.14 -0.19
N ARG A 116 16.07 21.04 -0.75
CA ARG A 116 17.39 21.08 -1.39
C ARG A 116 17.38 21.72 -2.79
N SER A 117 16.25 21.69 -3.49
CA SER A 117 16.14 22.30 -4.83
C SER A 117 15.97 23.83 -4.78
N SER A 118 15.56 24.41 -3.65
CA SER A 118 15.43 25.87 -3.47
C SER A 118 16.70 26.55 -2.92
N LEU A 119 17.80 25.81 -2.76
CA LEU A 119 19.09 26.31 -2.25
C LEU A 119 20.22 26.25 -3.31
N ILE A 120 19.87 26.01 -4.58
CA ILE A 120 20.81 26.00 -5.73
C ILE A 120 20.35 27.02 -6.80
N GLN A 121 19.73 28.12 -6.37
CA GLN A 121 19.63 29.37 -7.15
C GLN A 121 20.31 30.48 -6.37
#